data_AF-T0ZX61-F1
#
_entry.id   AF-T0ZX61-F1
#
_cell.length_a   1.000
_cell.length_b   1.000
_cell.length_c   1.000
_cell.angle_alpha   90.00
_cell.angle_beta   90.00
_cell.angle_gamma   90.00
#
_symmetry.space_group_name_H-M   'P 1'
#
loop_
_entity.id
_entity.type
_entity.pdbx_description
1 polymer ?
#
loop_
_entity_poly.entity_id
_entity_poly.type
_entity_poly.pdbx_seq_one_letter_code
_entity_poly.pdbx_strand_id
1 'polypeptide(L)'
;MLDSGAQARAGAPSGASTGVHEVPAFPAGGVGEAISTFSGLVAPRLLGLDPSDTAGVDRALVEADGTSNFRRIGGNAATAASVATALAHAHDSHQPLWRVLARPGIDEPRFPSIVGNCLNGGRHAVGGPDIQEFIAFAEGRRIEESIEAAIHVHRWIGSKLHERFPRAALGRGDEGGWVAPLGNVEAVELLTEACAAVRDELHVEVHPGLDLAASEFYTNGRYHYREQVLDAMGQVAFVEKLVERYGLRFV
;
A
#
# COMPACT_ATOMS: atom_id res chain seq x y z
N MET A 1 -15.83 16.62 17.32
CA MET A 1 -17.09 16.14 17.93
C MET A 1 -18.20 16.86 17.23
N LEU A 2 -19.24 16.14 16.83
CA LEU A 2 -20.46 16.71 16.26
C LEU A 2 -21.42 17.15 17.38
N ASP A 3 -22.41 17.97 17.06
CA ASP A 3 -23.39 18.45 18.04
C ASP A 3 -24.22 17.32 18.68
N SER A 4 -24.35 16.19 17.98
CA SER A 4 -24.96 14.95 18.49
C SER A 4 -24.11 14.24 19.56
N GLY A 5 -22.86 14.67 19.76
CA GLY A 5 -21.88 14.00 20.61
C GLY A 5 -21.05 12.93 19.88
N ALA A 6 -21.34 12.63 18.61
CA ALA A 6 -20.54 11.69 17.82
C ALA A 6 -19.08 12.18 17.65
N GLN A 7 -18.13 11.27 17.76
CA GLN A 7 -16.69 11.54 17.70
C GLN A 7 -15.96 10.48 16.89
N ALA A 8 -14.96 10.90 16.14
CA ALA A 8 -14.06 10.01 15.41
C ALA A 8 -12.65 10.58 15.35
N ARG A 9 -11.70 9.72 15.01
CA ARG A 9 -10.28 10.06 14.83
C ARG A 9 -9.74 9.29 13.62
N ALA A 10 -8.91 9.97 12.84
CA ALA A 10 -8.15 9.36 11.74
C ALA A 10 -6.70 9.85 11.78
N GLY A 11 -5.79 9.02 11.29
CA GLY A 11 -4.40 9.39 11.01
C GLY A 11 -4.14 9.22 9.51
N ALA A 12 -3.31 10.09 8.94
CA ALA A 12 -2.85 9.94 7.57
C ALA A 12 -1.49 9.21 7.55
N PRO A 13 -1.30 8.21 6.67
CA PRO A 13 -0.01 7.55 6.50
C PRO A 13 1.01 8.49 5.86
N SER A 14 2.29 8.09 5.87
CA SER A 14 3.37 8.77 5.15
C SER A 14 4.23 7.72 4.45
N GLY A 15 4.40 7.84 3.13
CA GLY A 15 5.26 6.95 2.35
C GLY A 15 6.74 7.33 2.45
N ALA A 16 7.63 6.35 2.30
CA ALA A 16 9.08 6.57 2.19
C ALA A 16 9.50 6.94 0.75
N SER A 17 8.80 6.40 -0.25
CA SER A 17 8.94 6.72 -1.67
C SER A 17 7.75 7.60 -2.08
N THR A 18 8.00 8.87 -2.36
CA THR A 18 6.97 9.83 -2.78
C THR A 18 7.15 10.16 -4.26
N GLY A 19 6.09 10.00 -5.05
CA GLY A 19 6.08 10.40 -6.44
C GLY A 19 6.21 11.92 -6.60
N VAL A 20 6.84 12.36 -7.69
CA VAL A 20 7.08 13.79 -8.00
C VAL A 20 5.81 14.64 -8.14
N HIS A 21 4.66 13.98 -8.28
CA HIS A 21 3.35 14.62 -8.42
C HIS A 21 2.45 14.42 -7.18
N GLU A 22 2.94 13.75 -6.14
CA GLU A 22 2.20 13.61 -4.89
C GLU A 22 2.07 14.95 -4.17
N VAL A 23 0.98 15.09 -3.41
CA VAL A 23 0.83 16.20 -2.48
C VAL A 23 1.88 16.05 -1.37
N PRO A 24 2.51 17.14 -0.91
CA PRO A 24 3.44 17.07 0.19
C PRO A 24 2.69 16.67 1.47
N ALA A 25 3.25 15.72 2.21
CA ALA A 25 2.67 15.25 3.48
C ALA A 25 2.44 16.42 4.46
N PHE A 26 3.41 17.33 4.55
CA PHE A 26 3.40 18.49 5.45
C PHE A 26 3.83 19.77 4.72
N PRO A 27 3.51 20.94 5.28
CA PRO A 27 4.15 22.21 4.90
C PRO A 27 5.66 22.17 5.13
N ALA A 28 6.37 23.19 4.62
CA ALA A 28 7.83 23.27 4.73
C ALA A 28 8.33 23.25 6.19
N GLY A 29 7.58 23.82 7.14
CA GLY A 29 7.86 23.78 8.58
C GLY A 29 7.42 22.51 9.29
N GLY A 30 7.01 21.47 8.54
CA GLY A 30 6.73 20.13 9.05
C GLY A 30 5.44 20.03 9.88
N VAL A 31 5.40 19.02 10.75
CA VAL A 31 4.19 18.63 11.52
C VAL A 31 3.68 19.75 12.42
N GLY A 32 4.58 20.51 13.05
CA GLY A 32 4.21 21.61 13.94
C GLY A 32 3.46 22.73 13.20
N GLU A 33 3.95 23.10 12.01
CA GLU A 33 3.28 24.07 11.13
C GLU A 33 1.95 23.52 10.60
N ALA A 34 1.89 22.23 10.25
CA ALA A 34 0.64 21.60 9.82
C ALA A 34 -0.45 21.71 10.90
N ILE A 35 -0.11 21.40 12.17
CA ILE A 35 -1.04 21.46 13.30
C ILE A 35 -1.51 22.90 13.56
N SER A 36 -0.58 23.86 13.60
CA SER A 36 -0.93 25.27 13.87
C SER A 36 -1.75 25.87 12.73
N THR A 37 -1.38 25.58 11.48
CA THR A 37 -2.12 26.03 10.29
C THR A 37 -3.51 25.40 10.26
N PHE A 38 -3.63 24.10 10.52
CA PHE A 38 -4.93 23.44 10.58
C PHE A 38 -5.83 24.08 11.64
N SER A 39 -5.29 24.29 12.84
CA SER A 39 -6.05 24.86 13.97
C SER A 39 -6.52 26.30 13.71
N GLY A 40 -5.68 27.13 13.07
CA GLY A 40 -5.99 28.53 12.81
C GLY A 40 -6.80 28.77 11.53
N LEU A 41 -6.57 27.97 10.49
CA LEU A 41 -7.10 28.21 9.15
C LEU A 41 -8.22 27.23 8.78
N VAL A 42 -8.05 25.95 9.10
CA VAL A 42 -8.96 24.90 8.63
C VAL A 42 -10.11 24.69 9.61
N ALA A 43 -9.80 24.48 10.89
CA ALA A 43 -10.79 24.13 11.90
C ALA A 43 -11.99 25.10 11.95
N PRO A 44 -11.81 26.45 11.91
CA PRO A 44 -12.94 27.38 11.91
C PRO A 44 -13.87 27.26 10.70
N ARG A 45 -13.37 26.78 9.55
CA ARG A 45 -14.16 26.58 8.32
C ARG A 45 -14.94 25.28 8.32
N LEU A 46 -14.49 24.29 9.09
CA LEU A 46 -15.18 23.01 9.21
C LEU A 46 -16.32 23.05 10.24
N LEU A 47 -16.27 23.99 11.20
CA LEU A 47 -17.32 24.15 12.20
C LEU A 47 -18.64 24.55 11.55
N GLY A 48 -19.71 23.83 11.90
CA GLY A 48 -21.05 24.06 11.37
C GLY A 48 -21.32 23.46 9.99
N LEU A 49 -20.33 22.79 9.37
CA LEU A 49 -20.57 22.00 8.16
C LEU A 49 -21.34 20.72 8.51
N ASP A 50 -22.22 20.31 7.59
CA ASP A 50 -22.90 19.03 7.67
C ASP A 50 -21.89 17.90 7.37
N PRO A 51 -21.65 16.98 8.32
CA PRO A 51 -20.69 15.90 8.14
C PRO A 51 -21.14 14.86 7.08
N SER A 52 -22.42 14.87 6.68
CA SER A 52 -22.93 14.04 5.59
C SER A 52 -22.57 14.58 4.20
N ASP A 53 -22.31 15.89 4.06
CA ASP A 53 -21.75 16.48 2.84
C ASP A 53 -20.21 16.38 2.86
N THR A 54 -19.70 15.15 2.75
CA THR A 54 -18.25 14.87 2.70
C THR A 54 -17.56 15.65 1.57
N ALA A 55 -18.23 15.81 0.43
CA ALA A 55 -17.72 16.62 -0.68
C ALA A 55 -17.63 18.12 -0.31
N GLY A 56 -18.56 18.65 0.49
CA GLY A 56 -18.51 20.00 1.04
C GLY A 56 -17.37 20.22 2.00
N VAL A 57 -17.13 19.24 2.87
CA VAL A 57 -15.99 19.23 3.79
C VAL A 57 -14.68 19.24 3.00
N ASP A 58 -14.55 18.38 1.98
CA ASP A 58 -13.36 18.34 1.12
C ASP A 58 -13.14 19.64 0.35
N ARG A 59 -14.21 20.25 -0.17
CA ARG A 59 -14.13 21.59 -0.79
C ARG A 59 -13.63 22.64 0.21
N ALA A 60 -14.14 22.64 1.43
CA ALA A 60 -13.69 23.55 2.48
C ALA A 60 -12.20 23.35 2.84
N LEU A 61 -11.70 22.10 2.81
CA LEU A 61 -10.27 21.81 2.97
C LEU A 61 -9.42 22.38 1.84
N VAL A 62 -9.84 22.19 0.58
CA VAL A 62 -9.17 22.74 -0.61
C VAL A 62 -9.16 24.26 -0.57
N GLU A 63 -10.30 24.89 -0.26
CA GLU A 63 -10.43 26.34 -0.15
C GLU A 63 -9.61 26.92 1.01
N ALA A 64 -9.55 26.21 2.15
CA ALA A 64 -8.74 26.60 3.29
C ALA A 64 -7.25 26.60 2.95
N ASP A 65 -6.77 25.58 2.26
CA ASP A 65 -5.37 25.53 1.81
C ASP A 65 -5.06 26.61 0.77
N GLY A 66 -5.92 26.72 -0.25
CA GLY A 66 -5.81 27.73 -1.31
C GLY A 66 -4.69 27.47 -2.32
N THR A 67 -4.08 26.29 -2.31
CA THR A 67 -3.07 25.85 -3.29
C THR A 67 -3.55 24.63 -4.05
N SER A 68 -2.97 24.37 -5.23
CA SER A 68 -3.36 23.23 -6.06
C SER A 68 -2.85 21.89 -5.52
N ASN A 69 -2.01 21.88 -4.49
CA ASN A 69 -1.33 20.67 -4.02
C ASN A 69 -1.26 20.56 -2.49
N PHE A 70 -2.11 21.25 -1.73
CA PHE A 70 -2.12 21.17 -0.26
C PHE A 70 -0.80 21.59 0.44
N ARG A 71 0.08 22.36 -0.20
CA ARG A 71 1.38 22.70 0.39
C ARG A 71 1.31 23.60 1.62
N ARG A 72 0.16 24.24 1.89
CA ARG A 72 0.00 25.17 3.01
C ARG A 72 -0.46 24.46 4.27
N ILE A 73 -1.38 23.50 4.16
CA ILE A 73 -1.88 22.72 5.30
C ILE A 73 -1.21 21.34 5.44
N GLY A 74 -0.70 20.80 4.33
CA GLY A 74 -0.18 19.43 4.20
C GLY A 74 -1.28 18.44 3.83
N GLY A 75 -0.98 17.56 2.86
CA GLY A 75 -1.91 16.51 2.43
C GLY A 75 -2.35 15.59 3.56
N ASN A 76 -1.48 15.35 4.54
CA ASN A 76 -1.78 14.48 5.68
C ASN A 76 -2.84 15.11 6.60
N ALA A 77 -2.76 16.41 6.87
CA ALA A 77 -3.76 17.10 7.68
C ALA A 77 -5.12 17.14 6.98
N ALA A 78 -5.13 17.41 5.67
CA ALA A 78 -6.34 17.39 4.85
C ALA A 78 -7.01 15.99 4.86
N THR A 79 -6.22 14.95 4.57
CA THR A 79 -6.68 13.56 4.53
C THR A 79 -7.23 13.11 5.88
N ALA A 80 -6.50 13.38 6.97
CA ALA A 80 -6.94 13.02 8.32
C ALA A 80 -8.28 13.70 8.68
N ALA A 81 -8.47 14.97 8.31
CA ALA A 81 -9.72 15.69 8.57
C ALA A 81 -10.90 15.18 7.72
N SER A 82 -10.66 14.88 6.45
CA SER A 82 -11.66 14.30 5.55
C SER A 82 -12.14 12.93 6.07
N VAL A 83 -11.19 12.02 6.34
CA VAL A 83 -11.49 10.68 6.85
C VAL A 83 -12.13 10.72 8.24
N ALA A 84 -11.66 11.59 9.14
CA ALA A 84 -12.26 11.74 10.47
C ALA A 84 -13.72 12.25 10.38
N THR A 85 -14.02 13.13 9.42
CA THR A 85 -15.38 13.61 9.19
C THR A 85 -16.28 12.50 8.68
N ALA A 86 -15.85 11.72 7.68
CA ALA A 86 -16.61 10.58 7.17
C ALA A 86 -16.87 9.52 8.26
N LEU A 87 -15.87 9.24 9.11
CA LEU A 87 -16.03 8.37 10.28
C LEU A 87 -17.02 8.93 11.30
N ALA A 88 -16.97 10.24 11.59
CA ALA A 88 -17.89 10.87 12.51
C ALA A 88 -19.33 10.80 11.99
N HIS A 89 -19.54 11.02 10.69
CA HIS A 89 -20.85 10.86 10.05
C HIS A 89 -21.35 9.41 10.10
N ALA A 90 -20.47 8.43 9.84
CA ALA A 90 -20.81 7.02 9.96
C ALA A 90 -21.28 6.65 11.38
N HIS A 91 -20.56 7.15 12.40
CA HIS A 91 -20.93 6.96 13.80
C HIS A 91 -22.27 7.62 14.16
N ASP A 92 -22.47 8.86 13.71
CA ASP A 92 -23.69 9.65 13.95
C ASP A 92 -24.93 9.03 13.30
N SER A 93 -24.78 8.53 12.08
CA SER A 93 -25.86 7.88 11.32
C SER A 93 -26.05 6.40 11.65
N HIS A 94 -25.26 5.85 12.58
CA HIS A 94 -25.24 4.42 12.93
C HIS A 94 -25.05 3.49 11.72
N GLN A 95 -24.25 3.92 10.75
CA GLN A 95 -23.92 3.16 9.55
C GLN A 95 -22.45 2.75 9.52
N PRO A 96 -22.11 1.60 8.93
CA PRO A 96 -20.70 1.27 8.71
C PRO A 96 -20.08 2.25 7.68
N LEU A 97 -18.81 2.60 7.87
CA LEU A 97 -18.10 3.58 7.01
C LEU A 97 -18.19 3.24 5.52
N TRP A 98 -18.08 1.96 5.15
CA TRP A 98 -18.16 1.56 3.74
C TRP A 98 -19.48 1.98 3.08
N ARG A 99 -20.58 2.02 3.84
CA ARG A 99 -21.90 2.40 3.34
C ARG A 99 -22.01 3.91 3.17
N VAL A 100 -21.42 4.67 4.10
CA VAL A 100 -21.29 6.13 3.98
C VAL A 100 -20.46 6.53 2.74
N LEU A 101 -19.42 5.76 2.43
CA LEU A 101 -18.53 6.00 1.28
C LEU A 101 -19.05 5.38 -0.03
N ALA A 102 -20.11 4.57 0.02
CA ALA A 102 -20.61 3.86 -1.14
C ALA A 102 -21.16 4.86 -2.18
N ARG A 103 -20.82 4.63 -3.45
CA ARG A 103 -21.45 5.39 -4.55
C ARG A 103 -22.93 5.01 -4.66
N PRO A 104 -23.80 5.92 -5.15
CA PRO A 104 -25.20 5.60 -5.43
C PRO A 104 -25.33 4.29 -6.25
N GLY A 105 -26.19 3.38 -5.79
CA GLY A 105 -26.42 2.08 -6.42
C GLY A 105 -25.49 0.94 -5.95
N ILE A 106 -24.64 1.17 -4.95
CA ILE A 106 -23.85 0.12 -4.30
C ILE A 106 -24.46 -0.22 -2.93
N ASP A 107 -25.26 -1.29 -2.90
CA ASP A 107 -26.00 -1.69 -1.68
C ASP A 107 -25.32 -2.82 -0.90
N GLU A 108 -24.36 -3.51 -1.52
CA GLU A 108 -23.61 -4.63 -0.93
C GLU A 108 -22.08 -4.39 -1.01
N PRO A 109 -21.33 -4.70 0.06
CA PRO A 109 -19.88 -4.57 0.04
C PRO A 109 -19.27 -5.68 -0.83
N ARG A 110 -18.23 -5.32 -1.59
CA ARG A 110 -17.34 -6.28 -2.23
C ARG A 110 -16.01 -6.28 -1.50
N PHE A 111 -15.53 -7.45 -1.14
CA PHE A 111 -14.22 -7.58 -0.52
C PHE A 111 -13.14 -7.59 -1.60
N PRO A 112 -11.99 -6.92 -1.37
CA PRO A 112 -10.87 -6.96 -2.31
C PRO A 112 -10.18 -8.33 -2.24
N SER A 113 -9.50 -8.70 -3.33
CA SER A 113 -8.49 -9.76 -3.29
C SER A 113 -7.36 -9.34 -2.34
N ILE A 114 -6.75 -10.30 -1.65
CA ILE A 114 -5.67 -10.00 -0.69
C ILE A 114 -4.33 -10.05 -1.41
N VAL A 115 -3.59 -8.96 -1.32
CA VAL A 115 -2.19 -8.86 -1.75
C VAL A 115 -1.30 -8.74 -0.52
N GLY A 116 -0.42 -9.72 -0.33
CA GLY A 116 0.52 -9.76 0.79
C GLY A 116 1.96 -9.74 0.30
N ASN A 117 2.70 -8.66 0.55
CA ASN A 117 4.14 -8.62 0.31
C ASN A 117 4.85 -9.65 1.20
N CYS A 118 5.52 -10.62 0.58
CA CYS A 118 6.13 -11.76 1.24
C CYS A 118 7.66 -11.71 1.28
N LEU A 119 8.31 -11.12 0.27
CA LEU A 119 9.76 -10.88 0.24
C LEU A 119 10.02 -9.45 -0.22
N ASN A 120 11.00 -8.82 0.41
CA ASN A 120 11.45 -7.48 0.07
C ASN A 120 12.79 -7.53 -0.67
N GLY A 121 12.92 -6.65 -1.66
CA GLY A 121 14.15 -6.31 -2.35
C GLY A 121 14.30 -4.79 -2.50
N GLY A 122 15.16 -4.37 -3.43
CA GLY A 122 15.41 -2.97 -3.75
C GLY A 122 15.76 -2.15 -2.51
N ARG A 123 15.08 -1.02 -2.32
CA ARG A 123 15.32 -0.09 -1.21
C ARG A 123 14.91 -0.63 0.14
N HIS A 124 14.00 -1.60 0.18
CA HIS A 124 13.49 -2.18 1.42
C HIS A 124 14.39 -3.28 1.98
N ALA A 125 15.43 -3.70 1.24
CA ALA A 125 16.25 -4.85 1.60
C ALA A 125 17.69 -4.76 1.05
N VAL A 126 18.59 -4.10 1.80
CA VAL A 126 20.02 -4.05 1.45
C VAL A 126 20.60 -5.47 1.40
N GLY A 127 21.09 -5.87 0.23
CA GLY A 127 21.66 -7.19 -0.01
C GLY A 127 20.65 -8.25 -0.48
N GLY A 128 19.35 -7.92 -0.52
CA GLY A 128 18.29 -8.74 -1.12
C GLY A 128 18.18 -8.54 -2.63
N PRO A 129 17.15 -9.10 -3.30
CA PRO A 129 16.88 -8.93 -4.73
C PRO A 129 16.76 -7.45 -5.15
N ASP A 130 16.87 -7.16 -6.44
CA ASP A 130 16.72 -5.78 -6.96
C ASP A 130 15.25 -5.35 -7.08
N ILE A 131 14.36 -6.30 -7.40
CA ILE A 131 12.89 -6.11 -7.45
C ILE A 131 12.38 -5.76 -6.05
N GLN A 132 11.51 -4.76 -5.93
CA GLN A 132 11.14 -4.21 -4.62
C GLN A 132 10.24 -5.14 -3.79
N GLU A 133 9.20 -5.70 -4.40
CA GLU A 133 8.21 -6.52 -3.68
C GLU A 133 7.85 -7.80 -4.43
N PHE A 134 7.71 -8.88 -3.67
CA PHE A 134 7.30 -10.19 -4.15
C PHE A 134 6.03 -10.59 -3.40
N ILE A 135 4.91 -10.56 -4.10
CA ILE A 135 3.58 -10.45 -3.51
C ILE A 135 2.78 -11.73 -3.76
N ALA A 136 2.14 -12.24 -2.72
CA ALA A 136 1.12 -13.27 -2.85
C ALA A 136 -0.24 -12.63 -3.10
N PHE A 137 -0.89 -12.99 -4.19
CA PHE A 137 -2.25 -12.59 -4.54
C PHE A 137 -3.20 -13.75 -4.27
N ALA A 138 -4.03 -13.63 -3.23
CA ALA A 138 -4.93 -14.69 -2.76
C ALA A 138 -6.41 -14.35 -3.00
N GLU A 139 -7.15 -15.30 -3.56
CA GLU A 139 -8.56 -15.21 -3.94
C GLU A 139 -9.36 -16.41 -3.39
N GLY A 140 -9.77 -16.30 -2.14
CA GLY A 140 -10.75 -17.18 -1.53
C GLY A 140 -12.20 -16.77 -1.85
N ARG A 141 -13.14 -17.68 -1.57
CA ARG A 141 -14.58 -17.38 -1.65
C ARG A 141 -14.98 -16.41 -0.55
N ARG A 142 -14.27 -16.46 0.57
CA ARG A 142 -14.39 -15.53 1.68
C ARG A 142 -13.09 -14.79 1.91
N ILE A 143 -13.20 -13.58 2.46
CA ILE A 143 -12.03 -12.74 2.73
C ILE A 143 -11.08 -13.36 3.75
N GLU A 144 -11.62 -14.12 4.71
CA GLU A 144 -10.80 -14.78 5.74
C GLU A 144 -9.92 -15.88 5.14
N GLU A 145 -10.41 -16.60 4.12
CA GLU A 145 -9.63 -17.60 3.38
C GLU A 145 -8.48 -16.94 2.62
N SER A 146 -8.73 -15.81 1.95
CA SER A 146 -7.69 -15.04 1.27
C SER A 146 -6.62 -14.54 2.24
N ILE A 147 -7.02 -14.05 3.42
CA ILE A 147 -6.10 -13.58 4.46
C ILE A 147 -5.26 -14.73 4.99
N GLU A 148 -5.89 -15.87 5.31
CA GLU A 148 -5.20 -17.06 5.81
C GLU A 148 -4.18 -17.58 4.81
N ALA A 149 -4.56 -17.68 3.53
CA ALA A 149 -3.67 -18.11 2.46
C ALA A 149 -2.46 -17.17 2.29
N ALA A 150 -2.66 -15.85 2.27
CA ALA A 150 -1.55 -14.89 2.19
C ALA A 150 -0.58 -15.01 3.39
N ILE A 151 -1.12 -15.21 4.61
CA ILE A 151 -0.30 -15.46 5.81
C ILE A 151 0.47 -16.77 5.71
N HIS A 152 -0.14 -17.83 5.17
CA HIS A 152 0.51 -19.12 4.98
C HIS A 152 1.66 -19.03 3.98
N VAL A 153 1.50 -18.31 2.87
CA VAL A 153 2.60 -18.08 1.92
C VAL A 153 3.78 -17.38 2.59
N HIS A 154 3.50 -16.31 3.34
CA HIS A 154 4.54 -15.57 4.09
C HIS A 154 5.30 -16.46 5.07
N ARG A 155 4.58 -17.29 5.84
CA ARG A 155 5.18 -18.23 6.81
C ARG A 155 5.97 -19.34 6.13
N TRP A 156 5.45 -19.89 5.04
CA TRP A 156 6.11 -20.93 4.26
C TRP A 156 7.46 -20.45 3.73
N ILE A 157 7.48 -19.26 3.13
CA ILE A 157 8.71 -18.61 2.66
C ILE A 157 9.68 -18.42 3.82
N GLY A 158 9.20 -17.91 4.95
CA GLY A 158 9.99 -17.76 6.17
C GLY A 158 10.67 -19.06 6.59
N SER A 159 9.93 -20.18 6.62
CA SER A 159 10.49 -21.51 6.95
C SER A 159 11.60 -21.91 5.98
N LYS A 160 11.35 -21.79 4.67
CA LYS A 160 12.34 -22.15 3.63
C LYS A 160 13.58 -21.29 3.67
N LEU A 161 13.45 -20.01 3.97
CA LEU A 161 14.62 -19.15 4.16
C LEU A 161 15.44 -19.58 5.37
N HIS A 162 14.82 -19.93 6.50
CA HIS A 162 15.55 -20.41 7.68
C HIS A 162 16.23 -21.76 7.45
N GLU A 163 15.59 -22.66 6.68
CA GLU A 163 16.20 -23.91 6.24
C GLU A 163 17.42 -23.65 5.34
N ARG A 164 17.31 -22.71 4.40
CA ARG A 164 18.35 -22.38 3.42
C ARG A 164 19.52 -21.60 4.02
N PHE A 165 19.25 -20.71 4.96
CA PHE A 165 20.22 -19.81 5.58
C PHE A 165 20.28 -19.99 7.11
N PRO A 166 20.62 -21.19 7.62
CA PRO A 166 20.49 -21.52 9.05
C PRO A 166 21.42 -20.73 9.99
N ARG A 167 22.37 -19.99 9.43
CA ARG A 167 23.32 -19.14 10.17
C ARG A 167 23.13 -17.65 9.92
N ALA A 168 22.23 -17.27 9.02
CA ALA A 168 21.94 -15.86 8.74
C ALA A 168 20.88 -15.35 9.72
N ALA A 169 21.07 -14.13 10.24
CA ALA A 169 20.00 -13.41 10.93
C ALA A 169 19.04 -12.86 9.87
N LEU A 170 17.94 -13.58 9.61
CA LEU A 170 16.90 -13.15 8.68
C LEU A 170 15.99 -12.13 9.35
N GLY A 171 15.73 -11.03 8.64
CA GLY A 171 14.87 -9.94 9.11
C GLY A 171 13.63 -9.78 8.23
N ARG A 172 12.83 -8.76 8.55
CA ARG A 172 11.72 -8.28 7.75
C ARG A 172 11.90 -6.80 7.45
N GLY A 173 11.48 -6.37 6.27
CA GLY A 173 11.49 -4.96 5.87
C GLY A 173 10.32 -4.19 6.48
N ASP A 174 10.17 -2.92 6.10
CA ASP A 174 9.17 -2.00 6.63
C ASP A 174 7.73 -2.49 6.43
N GLU A 175 7.49 -3.25 5.36
CA GLU A 175 6.18 -3.83 5.01
C GLU A 175 5.98 -5.26 5.56
N GLY A 176 6.93 -5.77 6.34
CA GLY A 176 6.83 -7.09 6.97
C GLY A 176 7.23 -8.28 6.07
N GLY A 177 7.46 -8.08 4.78
CA GLY A 177 8.07 -9.08 3.89
C GLY A 177 9.48 -9.48 4.33
N TRP A 178 9.87 -10.73 4.11
CA TRP A 178 11.18 -11.26 4.50
C TRP A 178 12.32 -10.63 3.70
N VAL A 179 13.47 -10.45 4.35
CA VAL A 179 14.71 -10.00 3.72
C VAL A 179 15.73 -11.13 3.72
N ALA A 180 16.21 -11.50 2.55
CA ALA A 180 17.17 -12.58 2.36
C ALA A 180 18.11 -12.30 1.18
N PRO A 181 19.35 -12.81 1.20
CA PRO A 181 20.35 -12.58 0.15
C PRO A 181 20.07 -13.47 -1.07
N LEU A 182 18.98 -13.19 -1.77
CA LEU A 182 18.54 -13.90 -2.97
C LEU A 182 18.77 -13.06 -4.23
N GLY A 183 18.94 -13.76 -5.36
CA GLY A 183 18.80 -13.18 -6.70
C GLY A 183 17.33 -12.96 -7.08
N ASN A 184 17.07 -12.17 -8.12
CA ASN A 184 15.70 -11.83 -8.54
C ASN A 184 14.90 -13.08 -8.93
N VAL A 185 15.45 -13.89 -9.85
CA VAL A 185 14.77 -15.10 -10.36
C VAL A 185 14.55 -16.12 -9.24
N GLU A 186 15.53 -16.28 -8.37
CA GLU A 186 15.47 -17.18 -7.22
C GLU A 186 14.38 -16.79 -6.21
N ALA A 187 14.18 -15.49 -5.99
CA ALA A 187 13.09 -14.99 -5.16
C ALA A 187 11.71 -15.20 -5.81
N VAL A 188 11.58 -15.04 -7.14
CA VAL A 188 10.34 -15.38 -7.87
C VAL A 188 10.05 -16.89 -7.80
N GLU A 189 11.07 -17.73 -7.96
CA GLU A 189 10.95 -19.20 -7.84
C GLU A 189 10.44 -19.58 -6.45
N LEU A 190 11.06 -19.05 -5.39
CA LEU A 190 10.64 -19.31 -4.02
C LEU A 190 9.20 -18.86 -3.74
N LEU A 191 8.79 -17.68 -4.22
CA LEU A 191 7.41 -17.21 -4.10
C LEU A 191 6.44 -18.13 -4.84
N THR A 192 6.78 -18.54 -6.06
CA THR A 192 5.92 -19.39 -6.90
C THR A 192 5.71 -20.76 -6.25
N GLU A 193 6.78 -21.37 -5.71
CA GLU A 193 6.70 -22.62 -4.95
C GLU A 193 5.80 -22.46 -3.71
N ALA A 194 5.92 -21.34 -2.99
CA ALA A 194 5.11 -21.07 -1.82
C ALA A 194 3.62 -20.93 -2.17
N CYS A 195 3.29 -20.16 -3.22
CA CYS A 195 1.92 -20.02 -3.71
C CYS A 195 1.33 -21.37 -4.12
N ALA A 196 2.09 -22.20 -4.83
CA ALA A 196 1.63 -23.53 -5.24
C ALA A 196 1.38 -24.44 -4.03
N ALA A 197 2.32 -24.49 -3.08
CA ALA A 197 2.19 -25.31 -1.87
C ALA A 197 0.96 -24.92 -1.05
N VAL A 198 0.72 -23.61 -0.86
CA VAL A 198 -0.42 -23.11 -0.08
C VAL A 198 -1.74 -23.32 -0.82
N ARG A 199 -1.76 -23.15 -2.15
CA ARG A 199 -2.94 -23.47 -2.96
C ARG A 199 -3.33 -24.94 -2.82
N ASP A 200 -2.35 -25.85 -2.85
CA ASP A 200 -2.59 -27.29 -2.72
C ASP A 200 -3.05 -27.67 -1.30
N GLU A 201 -2.49 -27.02 -0.27
CA GLU A 201 -2.82 -27.28 1.14
C GLU A 201 -4.20 -26.72 1.54
N LEU A 202 -4.50 -25.48 1.17
CA LEU A 202 -5.70 -24.77 1.63
C LEU A 202 -6.85 -24.76 0.61
N HIS A 203 -6.60 -25.21 -0.62
CA HIS A 203 -7.57 -25.17 -1.72
C HIS A 203 -8.11 -23.76 -2.00
N VAL A 204 -7.27 -22.75 -1.85
CA VAL A 204 -7.53 -21.34 -2.16
C VAL A 204 -6.66 -20.92 -3.34
N GLU A 205 -7.21 -20.18 -4.31
CA GLU A 205 -6.41 -19.69 -5.43
C GLU A 205 -5.40 -18.66 -4.94
N VAL A 206 -4.12 -18.92 -5.22
CA VAL A 206 -3.01 -18.04 -4.86
C VAL A 206 -2.04 -17.96 -6.03
N HIS A 207 -1.67 -16.73 -6.39
CA HIS A 207 -0.77 -16.45 -7.50
C HIS A 207 0.38 -15.52 -7.08
N PRO A 208 1.57 -15.68 -7.65
CA PRO A 208 2.66 -14.72 -7.47
C PRO A 208 2.38 -13.42 -8.24
N GLY A 209 2.83 -12.30 -7.69
CA GLY A 209 2.88 -11.00 -8.34
C GLY A 209 4.11 -10.22 -7.90
N LEU A 210 4.48 -9.17 -8.64
CA LEU A 210 5.68 -8.39 -8.36
C LEU A 210 5.36 -6.89 -8.35
N ASP A 211 6.05 -6.12 -7.50
CA ASP A 211 6.29 -4.70 -7.73
C ASP A 211 7.77 -4.50 -8.01
N LEU A 212 8.10 -4.10 -9.22
CA LEU A 212 9.48 -3.87 -9.63
C LEU A 212 10.03 -2.57 -9.06
N ALA A 213 9.21 -1.54 -8.86
CA ALA A 213 9.65 -0.17 -8.61
C ALA A 213 10.75 0.29 -9.59
N ALA A 214 10.58 0.00 -10.90
CA ALA A 214 11.65 0.05 -11.88
C ALA A 214 12.33 1.42 -12.06
N SER A 215 11.65 2.50 -11.67
CA SER A 215 12.22 3.86 -11.61
C SER A 215 13.45 3.95 -10.69
N GLU A 216 13.50 3.16 -9.61
CA GLU A 216 14.60 3.20 -8.63
C GLU A 216 15.93 2.67 -9.19
N PHE A 217 15.88 1.84 -10.23
CA PHE A 217 17.06 1.32 -10.92
C PHE A 217 17.14 1.73 -12.39
N TYR A 218 16.31 2.68 -12.83
CA TYR A 218 16.38 3.27 -14.15
C TYR A 218 17.31 4.50 -14.15
N THR A 219 18.46 4.40 -14.80
CA THR A 219 19.41 5.51 -14.92
C THR A 219 20.08 5.56 -16.29
N ASN A 220 20.22 6.77 -16.82
CA ASN A 220 20.81 7.05 -18.14
C ASN A 220 20.17 6.24 -19.28
N GLY A 221 18.85 6.12 -19.29
CA GLY A 221 18.11 5.46 -20.37
C GLY A 221 18.06 3.93 -20.27
N ARG A 222 18.55 3.33 -19.18
CA ARG A 222 18.68 1.89 -19.00
C ARG A 222 18.25 1.45 -17.60
N TYR A 223 17.85 0.19 -17.46
CA TYR A 223 17.51 -0.48 -16.21
C TYR A 223 18.73 -1.27 -15.70
N HIS A 224 19.16 -1.00 -14.47
CA HIS A 224 20.38 -1.56 -13.89
C HIS A 224 20.05 -2.53 -12.75
N TYR A 225 19.98 -3.81 -13.09
CA TYR A 225 19.98 -4.88 -12.10
C TYR A 225 21.42 -5.17 -11.66
N ARG A 226 21.62 -5.81 -10.51
CA ARG A 226 22.96 -6.23 -10.07
C ARG A 226 23.62 -7.20 -11.05
N GLU A 227 22.82 -8.03 -11.72
CA GLU A 227 23.30 -9.08 -12.62
C GLU A 227 23.33 -8.68 -14.09
N GLN A 228 22.61 -7.62 -14.48
CA GLN A 228 22.43 -7.25 -15.89
C GLN A 228 22.02 -5.78 -16.07
N VAL A 229 22.28 -5.24 -17.25
CA VAL A 229 21.79 -3.91 -17.67
C VAL A 229 20.94 -4.07 -18.91
N LEU A 230 19.71 -3.56 -18.86
CA LEU A 230 18.73 -3.69 -19.93
C LEU A 230 18.34 -2.33 -20.50
N ASP A 231 18.07 -2.27 -21.80
CA ASP A 231 17.31 -1.16 -22.38
C ASP A 231 15.80 -1.39 -22.19
N ALA A 232 14.96 -0.49 -22.71
CA ALA A 232 13.51 -0.59 -22.56
C ALA A 232 12.92 -1.88 -23.16
N MET A 233 13.41 -2.32 -24.32
CA MET A 233 12.92 -3.56 -24.94
C MET A 233 13.40 -4.80 -24.19
N GLY A 234 14.65 -4.78 -23.73
CA GLY A 234 15.20 -5.81 -22.86
C GLY A 234 14.44 -5.94 -21.54
N GLN A 235 14.03 -4.81 -20.95
CA GLN A 235 13.20 -4.79 -19.74
C GLN A 235 11.85 -5.47 -19.97
N VAL A 236 11.14 -5.10 -21.05
CA VAL A 236 9.85 -5.72 -21.40
C VAL A 236 10.02 -7.22 -21.62
N ALA A 237 11.01 -7.63 -22.40
CA ALA A 237 11.27 -9.05 -22.68
C ALA A 237 11.69 -9.83 -21.42
N PHE A 238 12.37 -9.20 -20.47
CA PHE A 238 12.70 -9.81 -19.18
C PHE A 238 11.44 -10.06 -18.36
N VAL A 239 10.56 -9.05 -18.23
CA VAL A 239 9.30 -9.16 -17.48
C VAL A 239 8.35 -10.18 -18.13
N GLU A 240 8.23 -10.18 -19.46
CA GLU A 240 7.40 -11.14 -20.21
C GLU A 240 7.82 -12.58 -19.90
N LYS A 241 9.13 -12.88 -19.89
CA LYS A 241 9.64 -14.20 -19.51
C LYS A 241 9.28 -14.58 -18.08
N LEU A 242 9.29 -13.64 -17.13
CA LEU A 242 8.87 -13.91 -15.76
C LEU A 242 7.38 -14.23 -15.69
N VAL A 243 6.54 -13.45 -16.38
CA VAL A 243 5.09 -13.66 -16.45
C VAL A 243 4.77 -15.04 -17.03
N GLU A 244 5.36 -15.39 -18.17
CA GLU A 244 5.13 -16.68 -18.83
C GLU A 244 5.61 -17.87 -18.00
N ARG A 245 6.82 -17.77 -17.42
CA ARG A 245 7.44 -18.89 -16.72
C ARG A 245 6.82 -19.15 -15.34
N TYR A 246 6.42 -18.11 -14.64
CA TYR A 246 5.96 -18.20 -13.25
C TYR A 246 4.45 -17.94 -13.08
N GLY A 247 3.74 -17.65 -14.18
CA GLY A 247 2.30 -17.41 -14.13
C GLY A 247 1.94 -16.21 -13.26
N LEU A 248 2.71 -15.12 -13.38
CA LEU A 248 2.51 -13.92 -12.56
C LEU A 248 1.13 -13.32 -12.82
N ARG A 249 0.42 -12.99 -11.74
CA ARG A 249 -0.90 -12.36 -11.80
C ARG A 249 -0.84 -10.90 -12.19
N PHE A 250 0.21 -10.20 -11.73
CA PHE A 250 0.49 -8.80 -12.01
C PHE A 250 1.99 -8.51 -11.84
N VAL A 251 2.43 -7.41 -12.45
CA VAL A 251 3.79 -6.84 -12.43
C VAL A 251 3.72 -5.33 -12.49
#